data_AF-A0A7J7ZFC4-F1
#
_entry.id   AF-A0A7J7ZFC4-F1
#
_cell.length_a   1.000
_cell.length_b   1.000
_cell.length_c   1.000
_cell.angle_alpha   90.00
_cell.angle_beta   90.00
_cell.angle_gamma   90.00
#
_symmetry.space_group_name_H-M   'P 1'
#
loop_
_entity.id
_entity.type
_entity.pdbx_description
1 polymer ?
#
loop_
_entity_poly.entity_id
_entity_poly.type
_entity_poly.pdbx_seq_one_letter_code
_entity_poly.pdbx_strand_id
1 'polypeptide(L)'
;MLFFLLILSGLGRLTFADHDSETSHLQITVPQKLGSTTNDVDVSEAKVIYAIQINRKTYTLHLKKQSLLDPHFLVYIYNKSGTLFPHSSFKKSHCFHQGYVAEIPNSVVTLSTCSGDYCSW
;
A
#
# COMPACT_ATOMS: atom_id res chain seq x y z
N MET A 1 -28.08 -14.54 -49.49
CA MET A 1 -27.83 -15.25 -48.22
C MET A 1 -26.36 -15.25 -47.80
N LEU A 2 -25.42 -15.60 -48.69
CA LEU A 2 -23.98 -15.67 -48.40
C LEU A 2 -23.34 -14.31 -48.03
N PHE A 3 -23.75 -13.24 -48.70
CA PHE A 3 -23.23 -11.88 -48.45
C PHE A 3 -23.53 -11.37 -47.03
N PHE A 4 -24.70 -11.72 -46.50
CA PHE A 4 -25.10 -11.33 -45.15
C PHE A 4 -24.27 -12.04 -44.08
N LEU A 5 -23.92 -13.31 -44.32
CA LEU A 5 -23.07 -14.10 -43.42
C LEU A 5 -21.62 -13.58 -43.38
N LEU A 6 -21.10 -13.05 -44.50
CA LEU A 6 -19.78 -12.42 -44.55
C LEU A 6 -19.72 -11.09 -43.78
N ILE A 7 -20.82 -10.34 -43.74
CA ILE A 7 -20.90 -9.11 -42.94
C ILE A 7 -20.96 -9.44 -41.45
N LEU A 8 -21.70 -10.48 -41.04
CA LEU A 8 -21.72 -10.93 -39.64
C LEU A 8 -20.36 -11.47 -39.16
N SER A 9 -19.60 -12.17 -40.02
CA SER A 9 -18.26 -12.65 -39.65
C SER A 9 -17.22 -11.53 -39.57
N GLY A 10 -17.37 -10.46 -40.37
CA GLY A 10 -16.56 -9.25 -40.26
C GLY A 10 -16.88 -8.44 -38.99
N LEU A 11 -18.16 -8.29 -38.63
CA LEU A 11 -18.58 -7.57 -37.43
C LEU A 11 -18.22 -8.31 -36.13
N GLY A 12 -18.25 -9.64 -36.14
CA GLY A 12 -17.84 -10.47 -35.01
C GLY A 12 -16.35 -10.36 -34.65
N ARG A 13 -15.50 -9.83 -35.55
CA ARG A 13 -14.09 -9.52 -35.23
C ARG A 13 -13.87 -8.11 -34.67
N LEU A 14 -14.85 -7.21 -34.80
CA LEU A 14 -14.78 -5.85 -34.25
C LEU A 14 -15.20 -5.78 -32.77
N THR A 15 -15.88 -6.80 -32.24
CA THR A 15 -16.30 -6.85 -30.84
C THR A 15 -15.31 -7.57 -29.92
N PHE A 16 -14.20 -8.07 -30.45
CA PHE A 16 -13.01 -8.41 -29.66
C PHE A 16 -12.06 -7.21 -29.62
N ALA A 17 -12.60 -6.02 -29.30
CA ALA A 17 -11.77 -5.02 -28.67
C ALA A 17 -11.46 -5.59 -27.30
N ASP A 18 -10.29 -6.20 -27.21
CA ASP A 18 -9.62 -6.65 -26.00
C ASP A 18 -9.99 -5.67 -24.88
N HIS A 19 -10.90 -6.12 -24.01
CA HIS A 19 -11.16 -5.40 -22.78
C HIS A 19 -9.97 -5.78 -21.90
N ASP A 20 -8.82 -5.20 -22.22
CA ASP A 20 -7.65 -5.17 -21.37
C ASP A 20 -8.10 -4.31 -20.19
N SER A 21 -8.85 -4.95 -19.28
CA SER A 21 -9.08 -4.44 -17.96
C SER A 21 -7.67 -4.23 -17.44
N GLU A 22 -7.22 -2.97 -17.33
CA GLU A 22 -5.97 -2.60 -16.68
C GLU A 22 -6.02 -3.18 -15.26
N THR A 23 -5.63 -4.45 -15.13
CA THR A 23 -5.51 -5.08 -13.84
C THR A 23 -4.34 -4.34 -13.21
N SER A 24 -4.63 -3.59 -12.14
CA SER A 24 -3.59 -2.92 -11.39
C SER A 24 -2.57 -3.98 -11.00
N HIS A 25 -1.39 -3.96 -11.60
CA HIS A 25 -0.37 -4.98 -11.39
C HIS A 25 0.11 -4.90 -9.93
N LEU A 26 -0.52 -5.69 -9.07
CA LEU A 26 -0.14 -5.84 -7.68
C LEU A 26 1.19 -6.58 -7.64
N GLN A 27 2.25 -5.86 -7.32
CA GLN A 27 3.57 -6.42 -7.12
C GLN A 27 3.88 -6.49 -5.63
N ILE A 28 4.28 -7.68 -5.17
CA ILE A 28 4.81 -7.88 -3.83
C ILE A 28 6.34 -7.78 -3.89
N THR A 29 6.91 -7.02 -2.97
CA THR A 29 8.36 -6.80 -2.86
C THR A 29 8.77 -6.90 -1.40
N VAL A 30 10.03 -7.26 -1.15
CA VAL A 30 10.59 -7.31 0.21
C VAL A 30 11.46 -6.08 0.41
N PRO A 31 11.08 -5.14 1.28
CA PRO A 31 11.90 -3.96 1.55
C PRO A 31 13.21 -4.33 2.23
N GLN A 32 14.33 -3.82 1.73
CA GLN A 32 15.63 -3.95 2.36
C GLN A 32 15.91 -2.71 3.21
N LYS A 33 16.09 -2.89 4.53
CA LYS A 33 16.48 -1.79 5.41
C LYS A 33 17.92 -1.38 5.11
N LEU A 34 18.14 -0.13 4.71
CA LEU A 34 19.46 0.42 4.41
C LEU A 34 20.10 1.07 5.64
N GLY A 35 19.30 1.68 6.51
CA GLY A 35 19.81 2.32 7.72
C GLY A 35 18.70 2.87 8.61
N SER A 36 19.05 3.18 9.85
CA SER A 36 18.19 3.93 10.77
C SER A 36 19.03 4.82 11.67
N THR A 37 18.56 6.05 11.91
CA THR A 37 19.16 6.96 12.90
C THR A 37 18.25 6.96 14.13
N THR A 38 18.71 6.32 15.21
CA THR A 38 18.09 6.41 16.53
C THR A 38 18.98 7.29 17.38
N ASN A 39 18.59 8.55 17.57
CA ASN A 39 19.22 9.37 18.60
C ASN A 39 18.62 8.91 19.93
N ASP A 40 19.42 8.27 20.80
CA ASP A 40 19.01 7.65 22.07
C ASP A 40 18.34 8.59 23.10
N VAL A 41 18.14 9.87 22.75
CA VAL A 41 17.57 10.90 23.64
C VAL A 41 16.11 11.21 23.31
N ASP A 42 15.59 10.87 22.12
CA ASP A 42 14.18 11.08 21.81
C ASP A 42 13.63 10.08 20.77
N VAL A 43 12.77 9.17 21.22
CA VAL A 43 12.12 8.11 20.43
C VAL A 43 11.23 8.70 19.31
N SER A 44 10.99 10.01 19.33
CA SER A 44 10.18 10.78 18.38
C SER A 44 10.83 11.03 17.02
N GLU A 45 12.14 10.79 16.83
CA GLU A 45 12.86 11.18 15.61
C GLU A 45 13.50 10.04 14.83
N ALA A 46 13.03 8.80 14.99
CA ALA A 46 13.58 7.66 14.26
C ALA A 46 13.38 7.83 12.74
N LYS A 47 14.47 8.12 12.02
CA LYS A 47 14.53 8.10 10.56
C LYS A 47 14.93 6.70 10.11
N VAL A 48 14.19 6.13 9.16
CA VAL A 48 14.49 4.83 8.56
C VAL A 48 14.54 4.95 7.05
N ILE A 49 15.47 4.22 6.45
CA ILE A 49 15.68 4.20 5.00
C ILE A 49 15.49 2.77 4.50
N TYR A 50 14.63 2.58 3.50
CA TYR A 50 14.41 1.30 2.84
C TYR A 50 14.71 1.40 1.34
N ALA A 51 15.23 0.32 0.76
CA ALA A 51 15.21 0.09 -0.67
C ALA A 51 14.08 -0.90 -1.00
N ILE A 52 13.27 -0.57 -2.00
CA ILE A 52 12.25 -1.47 -2.55
C ILE A 52 12.47 -1.64 -4.05
N GLN A 53 12.09 -2.79 -4.61
CA GLN A 53 12.07 -3.00 -6.05
C GLN A 53 10.65 -3.04 -6.58
N ILE A 54 10.35 -2.14 -7.53
CA ILE A 54 9.10 -2.09 -8.28
C ILE A 54 9.45 -2.13 -9.77
N ASN A 55 8.85 -3.02 -10.54
CA ASN A 55 9.09 -3.17 -11.98
C ASN A 55 10.59 -3.25 -12.36
N ARG A 56 11.36 -4.02 -11.58
CA ARG A 56 12.83 -4.18 -11.71
C ARG A 56 13.65 -2.89 -11.51
N LYS A 57 13.03 -1.82 -11.02
CA LYS A 57 13.70 -0.58 -10.63
C LYS A 57 13.73 -0.47 -9.11
N THR A 58 14.90 -0.13 -8.58
CA THR A 58 15.09 0.13 -7.15
C THR A 58 14.66 1.56 -6.82
N TYR A 59 13.94 1.71 -5.72
CA TYR A 59 13.52 3.00 -5.16
C TYR A 59 13.95 3.09 -3.70
N THR A 60 14.38 4.27 -3.29
CA THR A 60 14.86 4.57 -1.95
C THR A 60 13.80 5.38 -1.21
N LEU A 61 13.30 4.83 -0.12
CA LEU A 61 12.29 5.45 0.73
C LEU A 61 12.98 6.09 1.93
N HIS A 62 12.85 7.41 2.08
CA HIS A 62 13.25 8.11 3.30
C HIS A 62 12.02 8.34 4.16
N LEU A 63 12.01 7.78 5.36
CA LEU A 63 10.83 7.76 6.22
C LEU A 63 11.14 8.29 7.63
N LYS A 64 10.18 8.99 8.22
CA LYS A 64 10.14 9.35 9.64
C LYS A 64 8.93 8.70 10.28
N LYS A 65 9.08 8.18 11.49
CA LYS A 65 7.94 7.69 12.29
C LYS A 65 6.95 8.83 12.52
N GLN A 66 5.66 8.55 12.35
CA GLN A 66 4.58 9.52 12.51
C GLN A 66 3.47 8.95 13.39
N SER A 67 2.85 9.83 14.18
CA SER A 67 1.62 9.53 14.92
C SER A 67 0.43 10.10 14.14
N LEU A 68 0.03 9.39 13.08
CA LEU A 68 -1.01 9.86 12.16
C LEU A 68 -2.43 9.79 12.74
N LEU A 69 -2.63 9.04 13.82
CA LEU A 69 -3.95 8.76 14.37
C LEU A 69 -3.99 9.08 15.86
N ASP A 70 -5.11 9.67 16.27
CA ASP A 70 -5.38 10.00 17.66
C ASP A 70 -5.33 8.73 18.52
N PRO A 71 -4.71 8.76 19.71
CA PRO A 71 -4.67 7.61 20.62
C PRO A 71 -6.05 7.03 20.99
N HIS A 72 -7.10 7.83 20.85
CA HIS A 72 -8.51 7.49 21.11
C HIS A 72 -9.33 7.29 19.82
N PHE A 73 -8.69 7.14 18.66
CA PHE A 73 -9.38 6.82 17.40
C PHE A 73 -10.18 5.52 17.52
N LEU A 74 -11.49 5.60 17.30
CA LEU A 74 -12.41 4.47 17.39
C LEU A 74 -12.61 3.82 16.01
N VAL A 75 -12.18 2.56 15.89
CA VAL A 75 -12.54 1.71 14.75
C VAL A 75 -13.73 0.86 15.15
N TYR A 76 -14.68 0.67 14.24
CA TYR A 76 -15.83 -0.21 14.44
C TYR A 76 -15.67 -1.45 13.57
N ILE A 77 -15.85 -2.63 14.17
CA ILE A 77 -15.78 -3.91 13.46
C ILE A 77 -17.06 -4.70 13.68
N TYR A 78 -17.41 -5.53 12.70
CA TYR A 78 -18.54 -6.44 12.80
C TYR A 78 -18.12 -7.73 13.48
N ASN A 79 -18.89 -8.20 14.46
CA ASN A 79 -18.70 -9.54 15.01
C ASN A 79 -19.28 -10.60 14.04
N LYS A 80 -19.08 -11.88 14.38
CA LYS A 80 -19.63 -13.01 13.60
C LYS A 80 -21.16 -12.97 13.45
N SER A 81 -21.85 -12.27 14.36
CA SER A 81 -23.30 -12.09 14.37
C SER A 81 -23.74 -10.83 13.60
N GLY A 82 -22.82 -10.10 12.96
CA GLY A 82 -23.12 -8.88 12.19
C GLY A 82 -23.40 -7.64 13.05
N THR A 83 -23.13 -7.69 14.37
CA THR A 83 -23.26 -6.52 15.25
C THR A 83 -21.99 -5.69 15.20
N LEU A 84 -22.17 -4.38 15.00
CA LEU A 84 -21.09 -3.40 15.02
C LEU A 84 -20.65 -3.13 16.47
N PHE A 85 -19.36 -3.20 16.76
CA PHE A 85 -18.82 -2.85 18.08
C PHE A 85 -17.53 -2.03 17.98
N PRO A 86 -17.29 -1.10 18.93
CA PRO A 86 -16.07 -0.33 18.96
C PRO A 86 -14.89 -1.23 19.34
N HIS A 87 -13.82 -1.15 18.57
CA HIS A 87 -12.59 -1.90 18.77
C HIS A 87 -11.45 -0.93 19.11
N SER A 88 -11.11 -0.87 20.40
CA SER A 88 -10.02 -0.06 20.92
C SER A 88 -8.67 -0.79 20.79
N SER A 89 -8.27 -1.16 19.57
CA SER A 89 -6.93 -1.72 19.31
C SER A 89 -5.98 -0.74 18.65
N PHE A 90 -6.43 0.50 18.39
CA PHE A 90 -5.60 1.57 17.85
C PHE A 90 -4.59 2.17 18.85
N LYS A 91 -4.29 1.45 19.94
CA LYS A 91 -3.12 1.71 20.78
C LYS A 91 -1.79 1.36 20.09
N LYS A 92 -1.79 0.91 18.84
CA LYS A 92 -0.59 0.69 18.00
C LYS A 92 -0.13 2.01 17.34
N SER A 93 -0.03 3.09 18.09
CA SER A 93 0.29 4.46 17.64
C SER A 93 1.72 4.66 17.11
N HIS A 94 2.41 3.57 16.73
CA HIS A 94 3.86 3.55 16.54
C HIS A 94 4.33 2.81 15.28
N CYS A 95 3.42 2.34 14.42
CA CYS A 95 3.77 1.60 13.21
C CYS A 95 3.77 2.45 11.92
N PHE A 96 3.24 3.68 11.99
CA PHE A 96 3.10 4.54 10.82
C PHE A 96 4.36 5.35 10.56
N HIS A 97 4.74 5.40 9.30
CA HIS A 97 5.90 6.12 8.81
C HIS A 97 5.48 6.93 7.58
N GLN A 98 5.97 8.16 7.48
CA GLN A 98 5.73 9.02 6.33
C GLN A 98 7.06 9.58 5.80
N GLY A 99 7.12 9.83 4.50
CA GLY A 99 8.23 10.55 3.90
C GLY A 99 8.12 10.59 2.39
N TYR A 100 9.22 10.36 1.69
CA TYR A 100 9.32 10.54 0.24
C TYR A 100 10.20 9.48 -0.44
N VAL A 101 10.05 9.36 -1.76
CA VAL A 101 10.86 8.52 -2.64
C VAL A 101 11.99 9.37 -3.21
N ALA A 102 13.25 8.98 -3.00
CA ALA A 102 14.40 9.78 -3.42
C ALA A 102 14.44 10.03 -4.94
N GLU A 103 14.00 9.05 -5.71
CA GLU A 103 14.03 9.07 -7.18
C GLU A 103 12.82 9.76 -7.81
N ILE A 104 11.83 10.20 -7.02
CA ILE A 104 10.60 10.87 -7.51
C ILE A 104 10.41 12.20 -6.78
N PRO A 105 10.59 13.34 -7.46
CA PRO A 105 10.45 14.66 -6.84
C PRO A 105 9.02 14.90 -6.35
N ASN A 106 8.89 15.61 -5.23
CA ASN A 106 7.60 15.95 -4.60
C ASN A 106 6.69 14.74 -4.29
N SER A 107 7.28 13.55 -4.16
CA SER A 107 6.55 12.35 -3.78
C SER A 107 6.20 12.34 -2.30
N VAL A 108 5.09 11.68 -1.96
CA VAL A 108 4.69 11.39 -0.59
C VAL A 108 4.42 9.90 -0.48
N VAL A 109 5.01 9.27 0.53
CA VAL A 109 4.78 7.86 0.86
C VAL A 109 4.39 7.71 2.31
N THR A 110 3.40 6.85 2.58
CA THR A 110 3.00 6.44 3.92
C THR A 110 3.06 4.92 4.01
N LEU A 111 3.72 4.39 5.03
CA LEU A 111 3.83 2.95 5.27
C LEU A 111 3.40 2.61 6.69
N SER A 112 2.72 1.48 6.84
CA SER A 112 2.50 0.82 8.12
C SER A 112 3.47 -0.37 8.22
N THR A 113 4.42 -0.32 9.15
CA THR A 113 5.35 -1.42 9.39
C THR A 113 4.90 -2.26 10.56
N CYS A 114 5.06 -3.57 10.43
CA CYS A 114 4.58 -4.53 11.38
C CYS A 114 5.72 -5.36 11.96
N SER A 115 5.97 -5.19 13.27
CA SER A 115 6.90 -6.03 14.03
C SER A 115 6.17 -7.29 14.48
N GLY A 116 6.80 -8.46 14.35
CA GLY A 116 6.17 -9.79 14.54
C GLY A 116 5.38 -9.99 15.84
N ASP A 117 5.69 -9.22 16.88
CA ASP A 117 4.97 -9.35 18.17
C ASP A 117 3.79 -8.36 18.30
N TYR A 118 3.74 -7.31 17.47
CA TYR A 118 2.71 -6.28 17.52
C TYR A 118 2.36 -5.75 16.14
N CYS A 119 1.71 -6.59 15.34
CA CYS A 119 0.98 -6.14 14.17
C CYS A 119 0.04 -7.21 13.61
N SER A 120 -0.98 -7.53 14.39
CA SER A 120 -2.12 -8.28 13.91
C SER A 120 -3.07 -7.38 13.11
N TRP A 121 -3.35 -7.81 11.87
CA TRP A 121 -4.51 -7.43 11.06
C TRP A 121 -5.81 -7.83 11.75
#